data_AF-A0A850LV61-F1
#
_entry.id   AF-A0A850LV61-F1
#
_cell.length_a   1.000
_cell.length_b   1.000
_cell.length_c   1.000
_cell.angle_alpha   90.00
_cell.angle_beta   90.00
_cell.angle_gamma   90.00
#
_symmetry.space_group_name_H-M   'P 1'
#
loop_
_entity.id
_entity.type
_entity.pdbx_description
1 polymer ?
#
loop_
_entity_poly.entity_id
_entity_poly.type
_entity_poly.pdbx_seq_one_letter_code
_entity_poly.pdbx_strand_id
1 'polypeptide(L)' 'MKRLLAKVCVVCPVCNLVRKNPYSKFADIWRKVEKFCPFCRAYYSMHNRTNEK' A
#
# COMPACT_ATOMS: atom_id res chain seq x y z
N MET A 1 8.13 -0.82 16.35
CA MET A 1 7.43 0.38 15.83
C MET A 1 6.95 0.22 14.38
N LYS A 2 7.79 -0.15 13.39
CA LYS A 2 7.39 -0.30 11.96
C LYS A 2 6.26 -1.31 11.66
N ARG A 3 6.10 -2.34 12.50
CA ARG A 3 5.05 -3.38 12.35
C ARG A 3 3.63 -2.88 12.61
N LEU A 4 3.44 -1.90 13.50
CA LEU A 4 2.12 -1.32 13.77
C LEU A 4 1.64 -0.50 12.57
N LEU A 5 2.54 0.28 11.98
CA LEU A 5 2.25 1.09 10.78
C LEU A 5 1.94 0.21 9.57
N ALA A 6 2.64 -0.92 9.42
CA ALA A 6 2.32 -1.90 8.38
C ALA A 6 0.93 -2.53 8.56
N LYS A 7 0.52 -2.84 9.81
CA LYS A 7 -0.84 -3.32 10.11
C LYS A 7 -1.91 -2.28 9.79
N VAL A 8 -1.67 -1.00 10.09
CA VAL A 8 -2.56 0.11 9.70
C VAL A 8 -2.72 0.17 8.17
N CYS A 9 -1.66 -0.09 7.42
CA CYS A 9 -1.75 -0.13 5.96
C CYS A 9 -2.61 -1.30 5.43
N VAL A 10 -2.65 -2.43 6.13
CA VAL A 10 -3.51 -3.59 5.80
C VAL A 10 -5.00 -3.27 6.02
N VAL A 11 -5.31 -2.54 7.08
CA VAL A 11 -6.69 -2.12 7.38
C VAL A 11 -7.07 -0.80 6.70
N CYS A 12 -6.15 -0.18 5.95
CA CYS A 12 -6.43 1.07 5.25
C CYS A 12 -7.48 0.81 4.15
N PRO A 13 -8.68 1.41 4.25
CA PRO A 13 -9.76 1.15 3.31
C PRO A 13 -9.36 1.54 1.89
N VAL A 14 -8.57 2.61 1.73
CA VAL A 14 -8.14 3.08 0.42
C VAL A 14 -7.17 2.10 -0.24
N CYS A 15 -6.21 1.57 0.51
CA CYS A 15 -5.29 0.55 -0.01
C CYS A 15 -6.04 -0.73 -0.40
N ASN A 16 -7.07 -1.12 0.38
CA ASN A 16 -7.92 -2.26 0.08
C ASN A 16 -8.78 -2.03 -1.17
N LEU A 17 -9.36 -0.83 -1.31
CA LEU A 17 -10.14 -0.41 -2.48
C LEU A 17 -9.31 -0.46 -3.77
N VAL A 18 -8.07 0.04 -3.71
CA VAL A 18 -7.15 0.04 -4.85
C VAL A 18 -6.68 -1.37 -5.19
N ARG A 19 -6.50 -2.24 -4.18
CA ARG A 19 -6.18 -3.66 -4.37
C ARG A 19 -7.35 -4.44 -4.98
N LYS A 20 -8.59 -4.10 -4.60
CA LYS A 20 -9.82 -4.72 -5.12
C LYS A 20 -10.15 -4.25 -6.54
N ASN A 21 -9.76 -3.03 -6.91
CA ASN A 21 -10.02 -2.48 -8.25
C ASN A 21 -8.76 -1.84 -8.88
N PRO A 22 -7.74 -2.63 -9.24
CA PRO A 22 -6.44 -2.12 -9.69
C PRO A 22 -6.49 -1.44 -11.07
N TYR A 23 -7.54 -1.68 -11.86
CA TYR A 23 -7.71 -1.11 -13.21
C TYR A 23 -8.50 0.20 -13.24
N SER A 24 -8.95 0.70 -12.09
CA SER A 24 -9.68 1.97 -12.02
C SER A 24 -8.74 3.17 -12.16
N LYS A 25 -9.25 4.28 -12.73
CA LYS A 25 -8.54 5.57 -12.76
C LYS A 25 -8.12 6.03 -11.36
N PHE A 26 -8.92 5.71 -10.35
CA PHE A 26 -8.60 5.97 -8.95
C PHE A 26 -7.34 5.22 -8.47
N ALA A 27 -7.14 3.97 -8.91
CA ALA A 27 -5.96 3.19 -8.57
C ALA A 27 -4.68 3.77 -9.21
N ASP A 28 -4.76 4.30 -10.43
CA ASP A 28 -3.63 4.96 -11.09
C ASP A 28 -3.20 6.24 -10.36
N ILE A 29 -4.18 7.06 -9.95
CA ILE A 29 -3.93 8.26 -9.16
C ILE A 29 -3.40 7.88 -7.78
N TRP A 30 -4.01 6.89 -7.12
CA TRP A 30 -3.60 6.44 -5.81
C TRP A 30 -2.18 5.88 -5.80
N ARG A 31 -1.74 5.21 -6.88
CA ARG A 31 -0.35 4.77 -7.07
C ARG A 31 0.68 5.89 -7.09
N LYS A 32 0.27 7.11 -7.47
CA LYS A 32 1.13 8.29 -7.40
C LYS A 32 1.14 8.86 -5.97
N VAL A 33 -0.01 8.83 -5.29
CA VAL A 33 -0.18 9.33 -3.92
C VAL A 33 0.44 8.40 -2.88
N GLU A 34 0.40 7.08 -3.07
CA GLU A 34 0.92 6.10 -2.11
C GLU A 34 2.43 6.26 -1.86
N LYS A 35 3.16 6.84 -2.82
CA LYS A 35 4.59 7.19 -2.68
C LYS A 35 4.84 8.21 -1.56
N PHE A 36 3.86 9.06 -1.29
CA PHE A 36 3.89 10.05 -0.20
C PHE A 36 3.31 9.51 1.11
N CYS A 37 2.69 8.32 1.10
CA CYS A 37 2.12 7.71 2.29
C CYS A 37 3.22 6.98 3.10
N PRO A 38 3.54 7.42 4.34
CA PRO A 38 4.57 6.77 5.15
C PRO A 38 4.18 5.33 5.55
N PHE A 39 2.88 5.03 5.61
CA PHE A 39 2.36 3.69 5.90
C PHE A 39 2.56 2.72 4.74
N CYS A 40 2.23 3.14 3.51
CA CYS A 40 2.47 2.34 2.31
C CYS A 40 3.96 2.04 2.18
N ARG A 41 4.82 3.05 2.37
CA ARG A 41 6.27 2.87 2.33
C ARG A 41 6.78 1.87 3.38
N ALA A 42 6.26 1.95 4.61
CA ALA A 42 6.60 0.99 5.67
C ALA A 42 6.08 -0.43 5.35
N TYR A 43 4.88 -0.54 4.77
CA TYR A 43 4.30 -1.80 4.33
C TYR A 43 5.13 -2.44 3.21
N TYR A 44 5.45 -1.71 2.13
CA TYR A 44 6.34 -2.20 1.07
C TYR A 44 7.71 -2.57 1.62
N SER A 45 8.31 -1.77 2.50
CA SER A 45 9.60 -2.11 3.11
C SER A 45 9.57 -3.42 3.91
N MET A 46 8.40 -3.84 4.43
CA MET A 46 8.24 -5.13 5.11
C MET A 46 7.81 -6.28 4.18
N HIS A 47 6.98 -6.02 3.17
CA HIS A 47 6.42 -7.03 2.27
C HIS A 47 7.23 -7.27 0.98
N ASN A 48 8.04 -6.31 0.51
CA ASN A 48 8.93 -6.47 -0.67
C ASN A 48 10.15 -7.37 -0.41
N ARG A 49 10.27 -7.99 0.78
CA ARG A 49 11.18 -9.12 0.97
C ARG A 49 10.68 -10.43 0.33
N THR A 50 9.55 -10.41 -0.39
CA THR A 50 8.90 -11.60 -0.95
C THR A 50 8.17 -11.36 -2.29
N ASN A 51 8.74 -10.53 -3.18
CA ASN A 51 8.33 -10.52 -4.61
C ASN A 51 9.58 -10.37 -5.50
N GLU A 52 10.52 -11.28 -5.31
CA GLU A 52 11.42 -11.71 -6.39
C GLU A 52 10.71 -12.86 -7.11
N LYS A 53 9.97 -12.53 -8.17
CA LYS A 53 9.64 -13.43 -9.28
C LYS A 53 9.17 -12.61 -10.47
#